data_AF-D7J6U5-F1
#
_entry.id   AF-D7J6U5-F1
#
_cell.length_a   1.000
_cell.length_b   1.000
_cell.length_c   1.000
_cell.angle_alpha   90.00
_cell.angle_beta   90.00
_cell.angle_gamma   90.00
#
_symmetry.space_group_name_H-M   'P 1'
#
loop_
_entity.id
_entity.type
_entity.pdbx_description
1 polymer ?
#
loop_
_entity_poly.entity_id
_entity_poly.type
_entity_poly.pdbx_seq_one_letter_code
_entity_poly.pdbx_strand_id
1 'polypeptide(L)'
;MRNTLYRQMVYWIRMYRTWIEVVDDNSYKEYAIPRNGHIDYVVARTLVLRAYKDRGTHVQGTTWTVPEHDLDKALATYRKQDHTFRQRIKRAAMYFSPRDAEAVILLATHGIVRLELVIPPTPAREKPYYL
;
A
#
# COMPACT_ATOMS: atom_id res chain seq x y z
N MET A 1 -2.05 5.95 9.82
CA MET A 1 -3.11 5.74 8.82
C MET A 1 -4.32 5.16 9.51
N ARG A 2 -5.55 5.52 9.13
CA ARG A 2 -6.71 4.84 9.72
C ARG A 2 -6.60 3.33 9.48
N ASN A 3 -6.72 2.53 10.54
CA ASN A 3 -6.52 1.08 10.49
C ASN A 3 -7.36 0.39 9.40
N THR A 4 -8.58 0.86 9.14
CA THR A 4 -9.45 0.33 8.07
C THR A 4 -8.85 0.52 6.68
N LEU A 5 -8.23 1.67 6.39
CA LEU A 5 -7.53 1.93 5.13
C LEU A 5 -6.26 1.09 5.02
N TYR A 6 -5.52 0.98 6.11
CA TYR A 6 -4.32 0.17 6.17
C TYR A 6 -4.63 -1.31 5.85
N ARG A 7 -5.66 -1.87 6.48
CA ARG A 7 -6.10 -3.25 6.20
C ARG A 7 -6.60 -3.42 4.78
N GLN A 8 -7.33 -2.45 4.23
CA GLN A 8 -7.77 -2.50 2.83
C GLN A 8 -6.59 -2.47 1.85
N MET A 9 -5.56 -1.68 2.14
CA MET A 9 -4.33 -1.64 1.35
C MET A 9 -3.57 -2.98 1.39
N VAL A 10 -3.38 -3.53 2.59
CA VAL A 10 -2.74 -4.86 2.75
C VAL A 10 -3.52 -5.94 2.01
N TYR A 11 -4.85 -5.92 2.07
CA TYR A 11 -5.71 -6.83 1.33
C TYR A 11 -5.46 -6.75 -0.18
N TRP A 12 -5.43 -5.55 -0.76
CA TRP A 12 -5.16 -5.40 -2.20
C TRP A 12 -3.78 -5.90 -2.61
N ILE A 13 -2.75 -5.63 -1.81
CA ILE A 13 -1.40 -6.13 -2.08
C ILE A 13 -1.42 -7.66 -2.06
N ARG A 14 -2.00 -8.29 -1.03
CA ARG A 14 -2.05 -9.75 -0.94
C ARG A 14 -2.85 -10.39 -2.07
N MET A 15 -3.97 -9.78 -2.47
CA MET A 15 -4.88 -10.31 -3.47
C MET A 15 -4.35 -10.19 -4.90
N TYR A 16 -3.73 -9.05 -5.24
CA TYR A 16 -3.37 -8.70 -6.62
C TYR A 16 -1.87 -8.55 -6.84
N ARG A 17 -1.04 -9.01 -5.89
CA ARG A 17 0.43 -9.01 -6.03
C ARG A 17 0.87 -9.73 -7.31
N THR A 18 1.88 -9.15 -7.94
CA THR A 18 2.50 -9.72 -9.15
C THR A 18 3.95 -10.12 -8.93
N TRP A 19 4.67 -9.46 -8.02
CA TRP A 19 6.06 -9.78 -7.66
C TRP A 19 6.47 -9.41 -6.22
N ILE A 20 5.64 -8.65 -5.50
CA ILE A 20 5.86 -8.27 -4.09
C ILE A 20 4.84 -8.93 -3.17
N GLU A 21 5.28 -9.44 -2.03
CA GLU A 21 4.40 -9.93 -0.96
C GLU A 21 4.50 -9.06 0.31
N VAL A 22 3.46 -9.15 1.13
CA VAL A 22 3.45 -8.60 2.49
C VAL A 22 3.98 -9.67 3.44
N VAL A 23 5.19 -9.46 3.98
CA VAL A 23 5.83 -10.38 4.94
C VAL A 23 5.32 -10.15 6.35
N ASP A 24 5.13 -8.88 6.73
CA ASP A 24 4.61 -8.49 8.04
C ASP A 24 3.80 -7.19 7.89
N ASP A 25 2.58 -7.16 8.43
CA ASP A 25 1.72 -5.98 8.45
C ASP A 25 1.40 -5.47 9.85
N ASN A 26 2.02 -6.00 10.89
CA ASN A 26 1.75 -5.65 12.28
C ASN A 26 3.01 -5.46 13.15
N SER A 27 4.22 -5.53 12.59
CA SER A 27 5.44 -5.17 13.31
C SER A 27 5.44 -3.71 13.74
N TYR A 28 5.98 -3.42 14.93
CA TYR A 28 6.22 -2.06 15.41
C TYR A 28 7.72 -1.86 15.55
N LYS A 29 8.22 -0.75 15.02
CA LYS A 29 9.66 -0.39 15.05
C LYS A 29 9.81 1.07 15.42
N GLU A 30 10.94 1.40 16.04
CA GLU A 30 11.31 2.76 16.34
C GLU A 30 11.97 3.42 15.13
N TYR A 31 11.60 4.68 14.87
CA TYR A 31 12.11 5.48 13.76
C TYR A 31 12.59 6.84 14.28
N ALA A 32 13.83 7.19 13.93
CA ALA A 32 14.38 8.52 14.13
C ALA A 32 13.80 9.48 13.10
N ILE A 33 13.14 10.55 13.56
CA ILE A 33 12.57 11.61 12.73
C ILE A 33 13.27 12.93 13.08
N PRO A 34 13.99 13.55 12.13
CA PRO A 34 14.55 14.87 12.36
C PRO A 34 13.43 15.91 12.44
N ARG A 35 13.44 16.73 13.50
CA ARG A 35 12.56 17.90 13.68
C ARG A 35 13.35 19.07 14.26
N ASN A 36 13.37 20.19 13.56
CA ASN A 36 13.92 21.48 14.02
C ASN A 36 15.30 21.38 14.72
N GLY A 37 16.23 20.60 14.16
CA GLY A 37 17.58 20.45 14.70
C GLY A 37 17.75 19.37 15.79
N HIS A 38 16.67 18.69 16.17
CA HIS A 38 16.68 17.54 17.08
C HIS A 38 16.19 16.26 16.38
N ILE A 39 16.48 15.11 16.98
CA ILE A 39 15.99 13.80 16.53
C ILE A 39 14.92 13.35 17.52
N ASP A 40 13.68 13.24 17.04
CA ASP A 40 12.59 12.61 17.76
C ASP A 40 12.54 11.12 17.41
N TYR A 41 12.12 10.29 18.36
CA TYR A 41 11.89 8.86 18.10
C TYR A 41 10.39 8.58 18.12
N VAL A 42 9.91 7.86 17.11
CA VAL A 42 8.52 7.40 17.05
C VAL A 42 8.47 5.89 16.86
N VAL A 43 7.68 5.22 17.68
CA VAL A 43 7.31 3.82 17.44
C VAL A 43 6.12 3.80 16.47
N ALA A 44 6.30 3.17 15.32
CA ALA A 44 5.28 3.10 14.28
C ALA A 44 5.06 1.65 13.82
N ARG A 45 3.80 1.32 13.49
CA ARG A 45 3.51 0.10 12.75
C ARG A 45 4.25 0.15 11.42
N THR A 46 4.79 -0.98 10.99
CA THR A 46 5.63 -1.08 9.81
C THR A 46 5.11 -2.18 8.90
N LEU A 47 4.81 -1.79 7.66
CA LEU A 47 4.53 -2.73 6.59
C LEU A 47 5.86 -3.23 6.03
N VAL A 48 6.07 -4.54 6.03
CA VAL A 48 7.26 -5.18 5.46
C VAL A 48 6.87 -5.83 4.14
N LEU A 49 7.43 -5.32 3.06
CA LEU A 49 7.25 -5.81 1.70
C LEU A 49 8.49 -6.58 1.27
N ARG A 50 8.31 -7.66 0.49
CA ARG A 50 9.43 -8.43 -0.06
C ARG A 50 9.18 -8.83 -1.50
N ALA A 51 10.20 -8.74 -2.34
CA ALA A 51 10.20 -9.31 -3.68
C ALA A 51 10.24 -10.84 -3.59
N TYR A 52 9.21 -11.54 -4.05
CA TYR A 52 9.23 -13.01 -4.11
C TYR A 52 9.78 -13.55 -5.43
N LYS A 53 10.05 -12.68 -6.40
CA LYS A 53 10.76 -12.96 -7.65
C LYS A 53 11.46 -11.70 -8.16
N ASP A 54 12.40 -11.86 -9.09
CA ASP A 54 13.09 -10.74 -9.71
C ASP A 54 12.14 -9.83 -10.49
N ARG A 55 12.39 -8.52 -10.42
CA ARG A 55 11.67 -7.51 -11.20
C ARG A 55 12.56 -6.30 -11.47
N GLY A 56 12.96 -6.14 -12.73
CA GLY A 56 13.84 -5.04 -13.12
C GLY A 56 15.16 -5.10 -12.34
N THR A 57 15.46 -4.04 -11.60
CA THR A 57 16.66 -3.94 -10.74
C THR A 57 16.49 -4.57 -9.36
N HIS A 58 15.30 -5.06 -9.03
CA HIS A 58 15.03 -5.66 -7.72
C HIS A 58 15.18 -7.17 -7.79
N VAL A 59 16.13 -7.68 -7.00
CA VAL A 59 16.38 -9.12 -6.88
C VAL A 59 15.39 -9.75 -5.90
N GLN A 60 15.06 -11.03 -6.12
CA GLN A 60 14.28 -11.84 -5.19
C GLN A 60 14.88 -11.77 -3.78
N GLY A 61 14.01 -11.64 -2.78
CA GLY A 61 14.39 -11.48 -1.38
C GLY A 61 14.62 -10.03 -0.94
N THR A 62 14.72 -9.07 -1.87
CA THR A 62 14.79 -7.64 -1.52
C THR A 62 13.60 -7.26 -0.66
N THR A 63 13.87 -6.63 0.48
CA THR A 63 12.87 -6.30 1.50
C THR A 63 12.83 -4.78 1.71
N TRP A 64 11.62 -4.23 1.79
CA TRP A 64 11.37 -2.82 2.09
C TRP A 64 10.48 -2.68 3.32
N THR A 65 10.87 -1.78 4.22
CA THR A 65 10.05 -1.41 5.38
C THR A 65 9.39 -0.07 5.13
N VAL A 66 8.07 -0.02 5.20
CA VAL A 66 7.28 1.19 5.00
C VAL A 66 6.55 1.52 6.30
N PRO A 67 7.03 2.50 7.08
CA PRO A 67 6.39 2.85 8.33
C PRO A 67 5.04 3.55 8.11
N GLU A 68 4.13 3.38 9.05
CA GLU A 68 2.77 3.91 8.98
C GLU A 68 2.72 5.43 8.86
N HIS A 69 3.69 6.14 9.46
CA HIS A 69 3.75 7.59 9.35
C HIS A 69 4.13 8.07 7.95
N ASP A 70 4.89 7.31 7.17
CA ASP A 70 5.17 7.63 5.77
C ASP A 70 3.99 7.26 4.87
N LEU A 71 3.28 6.17 5.18
CA LEU A 71 1.99 5.87 4.57
C LEU A 71 0.97 7.00 4.80
N ASP A 72 0.96 7.62 5.99
CA ASP A 72 0.11 8.78 6.27
C ASP A 72 0.49 10.02 5.44
N LYS A 73 1.79 10.33 5.36
CA LYS A 73 2.27 11.43 4.52
C LYS A 73 1.91 11.20 3.06
N ALA A 74 2.15 9.99 2.55
CA ALA A 74 1.80 9.58 1.19
C ALA A 74 0.30 9.70 0.92
N LEU A 75 -0.54 9.22 1.84
CA LEU A 75 -1.98 9.32 1.75
C LEU A 75 -2.46 10.79 1.77
N ALA A 76 -1.85 11.64 2.59
CA ALA A 76 -2.15 13.08 2.61
C ALA A 76 -1.77 13.76 1.28
N THR A 77 -0.61 13.43 0.72
CA THR A 77 -0.16 13.89 -0.60
C THR A 77 -1.11 13.44 -1.70
N TYR A 78 -1.47 12.15 -1.73
CA TYR A 78 -2.38 11.62 -2.74
C TYR A 78 -3.77 12.27 -2.69
N ARG A 79 -4.30 12.54 -1.48
CA ARG A 79 -5.56 13.30 -1.31
C ARG A 79 -5.51 14.73 -1.85
N LYS A 80 -4.33 15.36 -1.88
CA LYS A 80 -4.16 16.70 -2.45
C LYS A 80 -4.10 16.65 -3.98
N GLN A 81 -3.52 15.59 -4.53
CA GLN A 81 -3.34 15.40 -5.98
C GLN A 81 -4.62 14.91 -6.69
N ASP A 82 -5.42 14.06 -6.03
CA ASP A 82 -6.60 13.44 -6.65
C ASP A 82 -7.89 13.79 -5.87
N HIS A 83 -8.66 14.72 -6.45
CA HIS A 83 -9.94 15.17 -5.88
C HIS A 83 -10.98 14.05 -5.82
N THR A 84 -11.01 13.16 -6.81
CA THR A 84 -11.95 12.03 -6.87
C THR A 84 -11.63 11.02 -5.78
N PHE A 85 -10.36 10.67 -5.61
CA PHE A 85 -9.88 9.87 -4.46
C PHE A 85 -10.27 10.51 -3.13
N ARG A 86 -10.02 11.81 -2.97
CA ARG A 86 -10.36 12.54 -1.75
C ARG A 86 -11.85 12.43 -1.43
N GLN A 87 -12.73 12.55 -2.42
CA GLN A 87 -14.17 12.46 -2.23
C GLN A 87 -14.61 11.05 -1.85
N ARG A 88 -14.16 10.01 -2.57
CA ARG A 88 -14.59 8.63 -2.31
C ARG A 88 -14.07 8.10 -0.97
N ILE A 89 -12.83 8.42 -0.61
CA ILE A 89 -12.20 7.89 0.61
C ILE A 89 -12.74 8.52 1.89
N LYS A 90 -13.40 9.68 1.80
CA LYS A 90 -14.16 10.28 2.90
C LYS A 90 -15.40 9.48 3.26
N ARG A 91 -16.01 8.78 2.30
CA ARG A 91 -17.25 8.02 2.51
C ARG A 91 -16.99 6.73 3.28
N ALA A 92 -16.07 5.90 2.78
CA ALA A 92 -15.73 4.63 3.42
C ALA A 92 -14.40 4.09 2.89
N ALA A 93 -13.73 3.27 3.70
CA ALA A 93 -12.49 2.58 3.33
C ALA A 93 -12.68 1.58 2.18
N MET A 94 -13.89 1.03 1.99
CA MET A 94 -14.19 0.09 0.89
C MET A 94 -13.97 0.71 -0.51
N TYR A 95 -14.00 2.03 -0.63
CA TYR A 95 -13.74 2.74 -1.88
C TYR A 95 -12.24 2.92 -2.17
N PHE A 96 -11.36 2.49 -1.27
CA PHE A 96 -9.93 2.37 -1.53
C PHE A 96 -9.73 1.23 -2.53
N SER A 97 -9.08 1.51 -3.66
CA SER A 97 -8.89 0.58 -4.77
C SER A 97 -7.46 0.03 -4.82
N PRO A 98 -7.19 -1.04 -5.59
CA PRO A 98 -5.81 -1.50 -5.83
C PRO A 98 -4.90 -0.41 -6.40
N ARG A 99 -5.43 0.46 -7.27
CA ARG A 99 -4.67 1.60 -7.82
C ARG A 99 -4.26 2.61 -6.74
N ASP A 100 -5.02 2.71 -5.66
CA ASP A 100 -4.68 3.61 -4.55
C ASP A 100 -3.60 3.01 -3.68
N ALA A 101 -3.64 1.69 -3.49
CA ALA A 101 -2.56 0.96 -2.82
C ALA A 101 -1.23 1.20 -3.55
N GLU A 102 -1.25 1.07 -4.89
CA GLU A 102 -0.12 1.39 -5.76
C GLU A 102 0.39 2.82 -5.53
N ALA A 103 -0.50 3.82 -5.65
CA ALA A 103 -0.12 5.21 -5.50
C ALA A 103 0.44 5.54 -4.12
N VAL A 104 -0.18 5.02 -3.06
CA VAL A 104 0.25 5.27 -1.67
C VAL A 104 1.61 4.61 -1.40
N ILE A 105 1.84 3.36 -1.81
CA ILE A 105 3.14 2.71 -1.63
C ILE A 105 4.23 3.42 -2.45
N LEU A 106 3.92 3.80 -3.70
CA LEU A 106 4.87 4.52 -4.54
C LEU A 106 5.30 5.86 -3.91
N LEU A 107 4.34 6.62 -3.38
CA LEU A 107 4.61 7.88 -2.70
C LEU A 107 5.35 7.69 -1.38
N ALA A 108 4.96 6.70 -0.57
CA ALA A 108 5.58 6.43 0.73
C ALA A 108 7.02 5.94 0.61
N THR A 109 7.36 5.30 -0.50
CA THR A 109 8.71 4.80 -0.80
C THR A 109 9.49 5.74 -1.71
N HIS A 110 9.02 6.97 -1.91
CA HIS A 110 9.69 7.97 -2.74
C HIS A 110 10.03 7.49 -4.16
N GLY A 111 9.14 6.70 -4.76
CA GLY A 111 9.32 6.18 -6.11
C GLY A 111 10.07 4.84 -6.21
N ILE A 112 10.58 4.31 -5.09
CA ILE A 112 11.39 3.09 -5.10
C ILE A 112 10.54 1.85 -5.38
N VAL A 113 9.34 1.74 -4.77
CA VAL A 113 8.52 0.53 -4.87
C VAL A 113 7.29 0.76 -5.72
N ARG A 114 7.19 0.00 -6.82
CA ARG A 114 5.98 -0.18 -7.63
C ARG A 114 5.43 -1.59 -7.41
N LEU A 115 4.22 -1.70 -6.87
CA LEU A 115 3.59 -3.00 -6.60
C LEU A 115 3.18 -3.72 -7.89
N GLU A 116 2.81 -2.95 -8.92
CA GLU A 116 2.28 -3.42 -10.19
C GLU A 116 1.12 -4.40 -10.01
N LEU A 117 0.13 -4.02 -9.19
CA LEU A 117 -1.03 -4.87 -8.91
C LEU A 117 -1.86 -5.15 -10.16
N VAL A 118 -2.26 -6.41 -10.39
CA VAL A 118 -3.08 -6.82 -11.53
C VAL A 118 -4.39 -7.45 -11.05
N ILE A 119 -5.51 -6.88 -11.48
CA ILE A 119 -6.85 -7.40 -11.20
C ILE A 119 -7.20 -8.40 -12.30
N PRO A 120 -7.34 -9.71 -12.01
CA PRO A 120 -7.79 -10.66 -13.00
C PRO A 120 -9.23 -10.31 -13.44
N PRO A 121 -9.57 -10.52 -14.73
CA PRO A 121 -10.95 -10.36 -15.16
C PRO A 121 -11.83 -11.34 -14.37
N THR A 122 -12.85 -10.82 -13.69
CA THR A 122 -13.88 -11.68 -13.07
C THR A 122 -14.47 -12.56 -14.17
N PRO A 123 -14.48 -13.90 -14.03
CA PRO A 123 -15.20 -14.74 -14.97
C PRO A 123 -16.64 -14.27 -15.00
N ALA A 124 -17.14 -13.95 -16.19
CA ALA A 124 -18.53 -13.57 -16.38
C ALA A 124 -19.40 -14.67 -15.77
N ARG A 125 -20.25 -14.30 -14.81
CA ARG A 125 -21.24 -15.20 -14.23
C ARG A 125 -22.03 -15.81 -15.38
N GLU A 126 -21.78 -17.08 -15.70
CA GLU A 126 -22.55 -17.80 -16.72
C GLU A 126 -24.03 -17.63 -16.37
N LYS A 127 -24.80 -17.06 -17.30
CA LYS A 127 -26.24 -16.97 -17.14
C LYS A 127 -26.74 -18.41 -17.03
N PRO A 128 -27.51 -18.79 -16.00
CA PRO A 128 -28.11 -20.11 -15.98
C PRO A 128 -29.00 -20.22 -17.22
N TYR A 129 -28.64 -21.12 -18.12
CA TYR A 129 -29.51 -21.55 -19.20
C TYR A 129 -30.66 -22.29 -18.54
N TYR A 130 -31.80 -21.62 -18.40
CA TYR A 130 -33.06 -22.33 -18.18
C TYR A 130 -33.46 -22.91 -19.54
N LEU A 131 -33.28 -24.23 -19.68
CA LEU A 131 -33.89 -25.04 -20.73
C LEU A 131 -35.37 -25.28 -20.40
#